data_AF-A0A932LAD9-F1
#
_entry.id   AF-A0A932LAD9-F1
#
_cell.length_a   1.000
_cell.length_b   1.000
_cell.length_c   1.000
_cell.angle_alpha   90.00
_cell.angle_beta   90.00
_cell.angle_gamma   90.00
#
_symmetry.space_group_name_H-M   'P 1'
#
loop_
_entity.id
_entity.type
_entity.pdbx_description
1 polymer ?
#
loop_
_entity_poly.entity_id
_entity_poly.type
_entity_poly.pdbx_seq_one_letter_code
_entity_poly.pdbx_strand_id
1 'polypeptide(L)'
;MRHFIAYHNNQKMGRALHEGQPLRVLTNKTVDHLLQNTVWFVTREGSQAREYSLGSVFRVAETGDVTEGHFQRFATGTGHVFMPPAPIHEMEWFPDLLRSTGNFAFGVTEIKNDAVIAGLMWLASQAGYEVN
;
A
#
# COMPACT_ATOMS: atom_id res chain seq x y z
N MET A 1 -10.02 13.60 -2.56
CA MET A 1 -9.64 12.26 -2.06
C MET A 1 -8.16 12.28 -1.74
N ARG A 2 -7.73 11.68 -0.62
CA ARG A 2 -6.31 11.62 -0.24
C ARG A 2 -5.74 10.24 -0.59
N HIS A 3 -4.44 10.17 -0.84
CA HIS A 3 -3.73 8.93 -1.12
C HIS A 3 -2.79 8.61 0.03
N PHE A 4 -2.84 7.37 0.48
CA PHE A 4 -1.98 6.82 1.51
C PHE A 4 -1.20 5.64 0.95
N ILE A 5 0.00 5.43 1.46
CA ILE A 5 0.83 4.27 1.11
C ILE A 5 1.12 3.47 2.37
N ALA A 6 1.07 2.15 2.22
CA ALA A 6 1.42 1.20 3.25
C ALA A 6 2.34 0.14 2.66
N TYR A 7 3.14 -0.50 3.52
CA TYR A 7 4.14 -1.48 3.11
C TYR A 7 3.85 -2.82 3.77
N HIS A 8 3.74 -3.86 2.95
CA HIS A 8 3.67 -5.25 3.34
C HIS A 8 5.07 -5.82 3.53
N ASN A 9 5.49 -5.99 4.78
CA ASN A 9 6.74 -6.67 5.08
C ASN A 9 6.50 -8.18 5.22
N ASN A 10 6.87 -8.98 4.22
CA ASN A 10 6.68 -10.43 4.21
C ASN A 10 7.26 -11.12 5.47
N GLN A 11 8.43 -10.69 5.96
CA GLN A 11 9.05 -11.28 7.14
C GLN A 11 8.24 -10.98 8.41
N LYS A 12 7.78 -9.74 8.57
CA LYS A 12 6.95 -9.34 9.72
C LYS A 12 5.57 -10.00 9.69
N MET A 13 5.03 -10.19 8.49
CA MET A 13 3.70 -10.76 8.27
C MET A 13 3.70 -12.29 8.24
N GLY A 14 4.87 -12.92 8.03
CA GLY A 14 5.04 -14.36 7.90
C GLY A 14 4.43 -14.97 6.62
N ARG A 15 4.01 -14.14 5.66
CA ARG A 15 3.36 -14.53 4.41
C ARG A 15 3.51 -13.46 3.33
N ALA A 16 3.41 -13.86 2.06
CA ALA A 16 3.34 -12.92 0.95
C ALA A 16 2.00 -12.16 0.97
N LEU A 17 1.95 -10.99 0.30
CA LEU A 17 0.74 -10.16 0.29
C LEU A 17 -0.46 -10.90 -0.32
N HIS A 18 -0.24 -11.60 -1.43
CA HIS A 18 -1.28 -12.31 -2.17
C HIS A 18 -1.80 -13.56 -1.45
N GLU A 19 -1.06 -14.10 -0.50
CA GLU A 19 -1.48 -15.24 0.36
C GLU A 19 -2.40 -14.80 1.51
N GLY A 20 -2.56 -13.49 1.72
CA GLY A 20 -3.35 -12.90 2.80
C GLY A 20 -4.61 -12.18 2.30
N GLN A 21 -4.88 -11.03 2.93
CA GLN A 21 -5.96 -10.12 2.53
C GLN A 21 -5.32 -8.88 1.87
N PRO A 22 -5.09 -8.89 0.55
CA PRO A 22 -4.29 -7.86 -0.12
C PRO A 22 -4.94 -6.47 -0.11
N LEU A 23 -6.22 -6.36 0.19
CA LEU A 23 -6.96 -5.09 0.27
C LEU A 23 -7.21 -4.65 1.73
N ARG A 24 -6.32 -5.06 2.65
CA ARG A 24 -6.45 -4.77 4.08
C ARG A 24 -5.10 -4.37 4.70
N VAL A 25 -5.11 -3.26 5.42
CA VAL A 25 -4.01 -2.84 6.30
C VAL A 25 -4.24 -3.43 7.69
N LEU A 26 -3.18 -3.96 8.30
CA LEU A 26 -3.11 -4.23 9.74
C LEU A 26 -2.06 -3.31 10.38
N THR A 27 -2.40 -2.67 11.49
CA THR A 27 -1.52 -1.70 12.17
C THR A 27 -1.87 -1.55 13.66
N ASN A 28 -0.97 -0.92 14.41
CA ASN A 28 -1.21 -0.47 15.79
C ASN A 28 -1.51 1.04 15.87
N LYS A 29 -1.45 1.75 14.74
CA LYS A 29 -1.80 3.17 14.66
C LYS A 29 -3.30 3.33 14.42
N THR A 30 -3.83 4.50 14.74
CA THR A 30 -5.22 4.84 14.39
C THR A 30 -5.38 4.89 12.88
N VAL A 31 -6.56 4.50 12.40
CA VAL A 31 -6.87 4.29 10.97
C VAL A 31 -8.13 4.99 10.51
N ASP A 32 -8.89 5.62 11.40
CA ASP A 32 -10.19 6.24 11.08
C ASP A 32 -10.05 7.34 10.02
N HIS A 33 -8.88 7.99 9.96
CA HIS A 33 -8.55 9.00 8.96
C HIS A 33 -8.38 8.43 7.53
N LEU A 34 -8.28 7.11 7.38
CA LEU A 34 -8.18 6.43 6.10
C LEU A 34 -9.55 6.23 5.45
N LEU A 35 -10.64 6.28 6.20
CA LEU A 35 -11.98 6.03 5.70
C LEU A 35 -12.29 6.92 4.48
N GLN A 36 -12.86 6.34 3.43
CA GLN A 36 -13.16 6.97 2.13
C GLN A 36 -11.95 7.46 1.31
N ASN A 37 -10.73 7.20 1.77
CA ASN A 37 -9.49 7.53 1.05
C ASN A 37 -8.86 6.28 0.43
N THR A 38 -7.87 6.50 -0.44
CA THR A 38 -7.17 5.41 -1.14
C THR A 38 -5.94 4.98 -0.38
N VAL A 39 -5.74 3.67 -0.23
CA VAL A 39 -4.49 3.07 0.24
C VAL A 39 -3.85 2.29 -0.90
N TRP A 40 -2.58 2.57 -1.14
CA TRP A 40 -1.68 1.85 -2.02
C TRP A 40 -0.78 0.93 -1.19
N PHE A 41 -0.72 -0.35 -1.55
CA PHE A 41 0.04 -1.35 -0.80
C PHE A 41 1.27 -1.76 -1.59
N VAL A 42 2.45 -1.39 -1.07
CA VAL A 42 3.74 -1.79 -1.61
C VAL A 42 4.17 -3.08 -0.95
N THR A 43 4.72 -4.01 -1.71
CA THR A 43 5.41 -5.19 -1.20
C THR A 43 6.86 -5.19 -1.69
N ARG A 44 7.67 -6.02 -1.05
CA ARG A 44 9.01 -6.34 -1.53
C ARG A 44 9.06 -7.85 -1.71
N GLU A 45 9.17 -8.27 -2.96
CA GLU A 45 9.39 -9.68 -3.31
C GLU A 45 10.90 -9.87 -3.52
N GLY A 46 11.44 -11.06 -3.21
CA GLY A 46 12.87 -11.36 -3.42
C GLY A 46 13.86 -11.01 -2.29
N SER A 47 15.11 -11.46 -2.46
CA SER A 47 16.20 -11.32 -1.49
C SER A 47 17.03 -10.04 -1.68
N GLN A 48 16.90 -9.35 -2.83
CA GLN A 48 17.66 -8.14 -3.12
C GLN A 48 16.98 -6.88 -2.57
N ALA A 49 17.80 -5.87 -2.28
CA ALA A 49 17.39 -4.60 -1.67
C ALA A 49 16.44 -3.72 -2.52
N ARG A 50 16.21 -4.08 -3.79
CA ARG A 50 15.63 -3.17 -4.79
C ARG A 50 14.29 -3.61 -5.39
N GLU A 51 13.75 -4.76 -5.01
CA GLU A 51 12.56 -5.33 -5.66
C GLU A 51 11.25 -4.84 -4.99
N TYR A 52 11.03 -3.51 -5.00
CA TYR A 52 9.74 -2.95 -4.59
C TYR A 52 8.73 -3.02 -5.72
N SER A 53 7.55 -3.53 -5.39
CA SER A 53 6.42 -3.69 -6.30
C SER A 53 5.13 -3.20 -5.65
N LEU A 54 4.23 -2.67 -6.46
CA LEU A 54 2.87 -2.34 -6.06
C LEU A 54 2.03 -3.61 -6.11
N GLY A 55 1.52 -4.03 -4.96
CA GLY A 55 0.76 -5.27 -4.82
C GLY A 55 -0.75 -5.06 -4.83
N SER A 56 -1.23 -3.93 -4.32
CA SER A 56 -2.65 -3.60 -4.41
C SER A 56 -2.95 -2.11 -4.24
N VAL A 57 -4.18 -1.73 -4.56
CA VAL A 57 -4.77 -0.43 -4.28
C VAL A 57 -6.22 -0.63 -3.88
N PHE A 58 -6.70 0.08 -2.87
CA PHE A 58 -8.11 0.01 -2.47
C PHE A 58 -8.59 1.31 -1.86
N ARG A 59 -9.89 1.57 -2.03
CA ARG A 59 -10.60 2.62 -1.31
C ARG A 59 -11.12 2.06 -0.01
N VAL A 60 -10.74 2.67 1.11
CA VAL A 60 -11.13 2.21 2.44
C VAL A 60 -12.62 2.44 2.65
N ALA A 61 -13.34 1.34 2.89
CA ALA A 61 -14.78 1.34 3.18
C ALA A 61 -15.06 1.06 4.66
N GLU A 62 -14.13 0.41 5.36
CA GLU A 62 -14.29 -0.01 6.74
C GLU A 62 -12.98 0.13 7.51
N THR A 63 -13.09 0.56 8.77
CA THR A 63 -12.00 0.62 9.75
C THR A 63 -12.49 0.07 11.08
N GLY A 64 -11.62 -0.56 11.85
CA GLY A 64 -12.01 -1.08 13.17
C GLY A 64 -10.87 -1.64 13.99
N ASP A 65 -11.23 -2.19 15.15
CA ASP A 65 -10.33 -2.94 16.02
C ASP A 65 -10.19 -4.39 15.52
N VAL A 66 -9.03 -5.00 15.77
CA VAL A 66 -8.76 -6.42 15.50
C VAL A 66 -7.77 -6.95 16.52
N THR A 67 -7.78 -8.26 16.75
CA THR A 67 -6.74 -8.96 17.51
C THR A 67 -6.09 -10.02 16.62
N GLU A 68 -5.39 -9.59 15.56
CA GLU A 68 -4.68 -10.47 14.61
C GLU A 68 -3.17 -10.35 14.84
N GLY A 69 -2.57 -11.37 15.46
CA GLY A 69 -1.17 -11.32 15.88
C GLY A 69 -0.93 -10.21 16.90
N HIS A 70 -0.07 -9.25 16.56
CA HIS A 70 0.25 -8.09 17.40
C HIS A 70 -0.41 -6.79 16.90
N PHE A 71 -1.33 -6.88 15.94
CA PHE A 71 -2.05 -5.75 15.38
C PHE A 71 -3.37 -5.51 16.10
N GLN A 72 -3.67 -4.24 16.37
CA GLN A 72 -4.86 -3.81 17.11
C GLN A 72 -5.93 -3.16 16.24
N ARG A 73 -5.57 -2.75 15.01
CA ARG A 73 -6.42 -1.98 14.10
C ARG A 73 -6.35 -2.50 12.67
N PHE A 74 -7.43 -2.32 11.93
CA PHE A 74 -7.46 -2.60 10.50
C PHE A 74 -8.19 -1.51 9.69
N ALA A 75 -7.81 -1.40 8.42
CA ALA A 75 -8.55 -0.69 7.39
C ALA A 75 -8.69 -1.58 6.17
N THR A 76 -9.88 -1.70 5.59
CA THR A 76 -10.17 -2.56 4.44
C THR A 76 -11.15 -1.90 3.48
N GLY A 77 -11.25 -2.42 2.26
CA GLY A 77 -12.26 -1.98 1.32
C GLY A 77 -12.16 -2.66 -0.03
N THR A 78 -12.68 -1.98 -1.06
CA THR A 78 -12.73 -2.50 -2.42
C THR A 78 -11.63 -1.89 -3.27
N GLY A 79 -11.10 -2.67 -4.20
CA GLY A 79 -9.89 -2.28 -4.91
C GLY A 79 -9.43 -3.28 -5.94
N HIS A 80 -8.16 -3.17 -6.28
CA HIS A 80 -7.48 -3.98 -7.27
C HIS A 80 -6.21 -4.59 -6.68
N VAL A 81 -5.94 -5.84 -7.05
CA VAL A 81 -4.71 -6.56 -6.70
C VAL A 81 -3.91 -6.73 -7.99
N PHE A 82 -2.67 -6.25 -7.99
CA PHE A 82 -1.79 -6.36 -9.14
C PHE A 82 -1.20 -7.77 -9.20
N MET A 83 -1.54 -8.51 -10.26
CA MET A 83 -1.09 -9.88 -10.49
C MET A 83 -0.54 -10.03 -11.93
N PRO A 84 0.78 -10.07 -12.12
CA PRO A 84 1.84 -9.99 -11.09
C PRO A 84 1.92 -8.58 -10.45
N PRO A 85 2.53 -8.44 -9.25
CA PRO A 85 2.80 -7.14 -8.65
C PRO A 85 3.57 -6.22 -9.61
N ALA A 86 3.14 -4.96 -9.73
CA ALA A 86 3.72 -4.03 -10.70
C ALA A 86 5.06 -3.48 -10.16
N PRO A 87 6.19 -3.65 -10.86
CA PRO A 87 7.47 -3.09 -10.40
C PRO A 87 7.39 -1.56 -10.31
N ILE A 88 7.76 -1.00 -9.16
CA ILE A 88 7.77 0.47 -8.96
C ILE A 88 9.17 1.03 -8.74
N HIS A 89 10.14 0.18 -8.41
CA HIS A 89 11.48 0.62 -8.04
C HIS A 89 12.28 1.28 -9.18
N GLU A 90 11.90 1.03 -10.43
CA GLU A 90 12.51 1.63 -11.63
C GLU A 90 11.82 2.93 -12.04
N MET A 91 10.73 3.32 -11.38
CA MET A 91 9.96 4.51 -11.75
C MET A 91 10.68 5.79 -11.28
N GLU A 92 10.66 6.83 -12.12
CA GLU A 92 11.35 8.11 -11.83
C GLU A 92 10.89 8.76 -10.52
N TRP A 93 9.61 8.58 -10.15
CA TRP A 93 9.02 9.14 -8.92
C TRP A 93 9.31 8.28 -7.66
N PHE A 94 9.86 7.07 -7.81
CA PHE A 94 10.06 6.15 -6.70
C PHE A 94 11.02 6.64 -5.60
N PRO A 95 12.14 7.32 -5.91
CA PRO A 95 13.02 7.90 -4.89
C PRO A 95 12.29 8.91 -3.97
N ASP A 96 11.33 9.66 -4.52
CA ASP A 96 10.53 10.60 -3.74
C ASP A 96 9.53 9.88 -2.83
N LEU A 97 8.95 8.77 -3.30
CA LEU A 97 8.11 7.91 -2.46
C LEU A 97 8.91 7.34 -1.27
N LEU A 98 10.13 6.84 -1.50
CA LEU A 98 10.98 6.36 -0.42
C LEU A 98 11.28 7.46 0.60
N ARG A 99 11.60 8.67 0.12
CA ARG A 99 11.86 9.83 0.98
C ARG A 99 10.64 10.20 1.82
N SER A 100 9.45 10.26 1.22
CA SER A 100 8.22 10.66 1.92
C SER A 100 7.75 9.63 2.95
N THR A 101 8.17 8.37 2.82
CA THR A 101 7.77 7.27 3.71
C THR A 101 8.85 6.85 4.71
N GLY A 102 10.03 7.48 4.65
CA GLY A 102 11.19 7.08 5.46
C GLY A 102 11.62 5.65 5.16
N ASN A 103 11.68 5.27 3.88
CA ASN A 103 11.87 3.88 3.44
C ASN A 103 10.80 2.94 4.05
N PHE A 104 9.55 3.39 4.08
CA PHE A 104 8.41 2.72 4.69
C PHE A 104 8.48 2.50 6.22
N ALA A 105 9.44 3.11 6.92
CA ALA A 105 9.55 3.01 8.37
C ALA A 105 8.37 3.69 9.11
N PHE A 106 7.68 4.63 8.47
CA PHE A 106 6.59 5.40 9.10
C PHE A 106 5.24 4.67 9.12
N GLY A 107 5.14 3.49 8.52
CA GLY A 107 3.87 2.77 8.38
C GLY A 107 2.95 3.44 7.36
N VAL A 108 1.64 3.42 7.60
CA VAL A 108 0.68 4.08 6.70
C VAL A 108 0.91 5.58 6.69
N THR A 109 1.23 6.11 5.52
CA THR A 109 1.68 7.50 5.34
C THR A 109 0.92 8.16 4.20
N GLU A 110 0.47 9.40 4.40
CA GLU A 110 -0.13 10.18 3.32
C GLU A 110 0.92 10.56 2.27
N ILE A 111 0.58 10.37 0.99
CA ILE A 111 1.35 10.84 -0.15
C ILE A 111 0.86 12.25 -0.49
N LYS A 112 1.78 13.22 -0.49
CA LYS A 112 1.50 14.61 -0.89
C LYS A 112 2.21 15.04 -2.17
N ASN A 113 3.07 14.18 -2.72
CA ASN A 113 3.80 14.46 -3.94
C ASN A 113 2.93 14.07 -5.14
N ASP A 114 2.55 15.06 -5.95
CA ASP A 114 1.67 14.88 -7.11
C ASP A 114 2.26 13.94 -8.18
N ALA A 115 3.58 13.94 -8.38
CA ALA A 115 4.22 13.05 -9.33
C ALA A 115 4.13 11.58 -8.89
N VAL A 116 4.26 11.31 -7.58
CA VAL A 116 4.06 9.97 -7.01
C VAL A 116 2.61 9.54 -7.16
N ILE A 117 1.65 10.42 -6.85
CA ILE A 117 0.22 10.12 -6.98
C ILE A 117 -0.13 9.82 -8.44
N ALA A 118 0.31 10.68 -9.37
CA ALA A 118 0.08 10.51 -10.80
C ALA A 118 0.68 9.19 -11.32
N GLY A 119 1.89 8.85 -10.89
CA GLY A 119 2.55 7.59 -11.24
C GLY A 119 1.79 6.35 -10.76
N LEU A 120 1.30 6.36 -9.52
CA LEU A 120 0.49 5.27 -8.96
C LEU A 120 -0.85 5.14 -9.70
N MET A 121 -1.53 6.25 -9.96
CA MET A 121 -2.78 6.26 -10.73
C MET A 121 -2.57 5.77 -12.16
N TRP A 122 -1.46 6.15 -12.80
CA TRP A 122 -1.11 5.66 -14.12
C TRP A 122 -0.94 4.13 -14.10
N LEU A 123 -0.20 3.56 -13.14
CA LEU A 123 -0.06 2.10 -13.00
C LEU A 123 -1.40 1.40 -12.80
N ALA A 124 -2.29 1.94 -11.97
CA ALA A 124 -3.64 1.41 -11.80
C ALA A 124 -4.43 1.42 -13.12
N SER A 125 -4.36 2.52 -13.89
CA SER A 125 -5.04 2.62 -15.19
C SER A 125 -4.52 1.58 -16.20
N GLN A 126 -3.20 1.34 -16.22
CA GLN A 126 -2.60 0.32 -17.08
C GLN A 126 -3.05 -1.11 -16.69
N ALA A 127 -3.38 -1.32 -15.42
CA ALA A 127 -3.94 -2.56 -14.90
C ALA A 127 -5.48 -2.66 -15.05
N GLY A 128 -6.13 -1.68 -15.71
CA GLY A 128 -7.58 -1.66 -15.91
C GLY A 128 -8.39 -1.26 -14.68
N TYR A 129 -7.76 -0.60 -13.69
CA TYR A 129 -8.43 -0.08 -12.50
C TYR A 129 -8.42 1.44 -12.46
N GLU A 130 -9.60 2.04 -12.39
CA GLU A 130 -9.77 3.49 -12.22
C GLU A 130 -9.92 3.85 -10.74
N VAL A 131 -9.02 4.69 -10.25
CA VAL A 131 -9.03 5.17 -8.86
C VAL A 131 -9.99 6.37 -8.77
N ASN A 132 -11.12 6.19 -8.07
CA ASN A 132 -12.20 7.18 -7.90
C ASN A 132 -12.34 7.70 -6.47
#